data_AF-A0A6G2DG14-F1
#
_entry.id   AF-A0A6G2DG14-F1
#
_cell.length_a   1.000
_cell.length_b   1.000
_cell.length_c   1.000
_cell.angle_alpha   90.00
_cell.angle_beta   90.00
_cell.angle_gamma   90.00
#
_symmetry.space_group_name_H-M   'P 1'
#
loop_
_entity.id
_entity.type
_entity.pdbx_description
1 polymer ?
#
loop_
_entity_poly.entity_id
_entity_poly.type
_entity_poly.pdbx_seq_one_letter_code
_entity_poly.pdbx_strand_id
1 'polypeptide(L)'
;LGVSGSGKSTLLSCLSSLSEPTSGEVVINGVNPYTLKEGKLAKFRRQDIAIIFQNYNLIPALPVLENVTLPLRLSGKSVDSNKVKK
;
A
#
# COMPACT_ATOMS: atom_id res chain seq x y z
N LEU A 1 -1.41 -22.23 3.34
CA LEU A 1 -0.72 -21.88 2.07
C LEU A 1 -1.42 -22.62 0.93
N GLY A 2 -1.85 -21.92 -0.13
CA GLY A 2 -2.57 -22.51 -1.26
C GLY A 2 -1.69 -22.64 -2.51
N VAL A 3 -1.98 -23.62 -3.37
CA VAL A 3 -1.23 -23.91 -4.62
C VAL A 3 -1.18 -22.72 -5.58
N SER A 4 -0.20 -22.67 -6.48
CA SER A 4 -0.20 -21.69 -7.57
C SER A 4 -1.52 -21.73 -8.34
N GLY A 5 -2.02 -20.57 -8.77
CA GLY A 5 -3.32 -20.47 -9.44
C GLY A 5 -4.55 -20.42 -8.53
N SER A 6 -4.42 -20.66 -7.22
CA SER A 6 -5.57 -20.63 -6.29
C SER A 6 -6.12 -19.22 -5.97
N GLY A 7 -5.75 -18.19 -6.74
CA GLY A 7 -6.28 -16.83 -6.59
C GLY A 7 -5.71 -15.98 -5.44
N LYS A 8 -4.72 -16.47 -4.67
CA LYS A 8 -4.16 -15.73 -3.50
C LYS A 8 -3.68 -14.33 -3.84
N SER A 9 -2.87 -14.21 -4.89
CA SER A 9 -2.32 -12.92 -5.31
C SER A 9 -3.41 -11.99 -5.81
N THR A 10 -4.42 -12.53 -6.50
CA THR A 10 -5.61 -11.78 -6.92
C THR A 10 -6.38 -11.27 -5.71
N LEU A 11 -6.63 -12.12 -4.72
CA LEU A 11 -7.32 -11.74 -3.49
C LEU A 11 -6.56 -10.65 -2.73
N LEU A 12 -5.24 -10.80 -2.53
CA LEU A 12 -4.42 -9.78 -1.87
C LEU A 12 -4.39 -8.47 -2.67
N SER A 13 -4.41 -8.53 -4.00
CA SER A 13 -4.50 -7.34 -4.87
C SER A 13 -5.81 -6.59 -4.67
N CYS A 14 -6.93 -7.32 -4.59
CA CYS A 14 -8.24 -6.73 -4.29
C CYS A 14 -8.32 -6.16 -2.88
N LEU A 15 -7.80 -6.86 -1.87
CA LEU A 15 -7.75 -6.33 -0.51
C LEU A 15 -6.84 -5.11 -0.39
N SER A 16 -5.82 -5.00 -1.23
CA SER A 16 -4.86 -3.89 -1.18
C SER A 16 -5.26 -2.67 -2.01
N SER A 17 -6.48 -2.62 -2.54
CA SER A 17 -6.97 -1.53 -3.42
C SER A 17 -6.15 -1.34 -4.71
N LEU A 18 -5.53 -2.42 -5.20
CA LEU A 18 -4.73 -2.42 -6.44
C LEU A 18 -5.54 -2.88 -7.66
N SER A 19 -6.54 -3.73 -7.46
CA SER A 19 -7.41 -4.25 -8.52
C SER A 19 -8.83 -4.37 -8.01
N GLU A 20 -9.80 -3.79 -8.70
CA GLU A 20 -11.21 -3.86 -8.28
C GLU A 20 -11.78 -5.27 -8.41
N PRO A 21 -12.47 -5.81 -7.39
CA PRO A 21 -13.16 -7.08 -7.54
C PRO A 21 -14.30 -6.94 -8.55
N THR A 22 -14.49 -7.95 -9.40
CA THR A 22 -15.60 -7.95 -10.38
C THR A 22 -16.98 -7.90 -9.71
N SER A 23 -17.08 -8.43 -8.49
CA SER A 23 -18.32 -8.44 -7.70
C SER A 23 -18.01 -8.49 -6.20
N GLY A 24 -18.96 -8.06 -5.38
CA GLY A 24 -18.78 -7.92 -3.94
C GLY A 24 -18.12 -6.60 -3.56
N GLU A 25 -17.74 -6.46 -2.29
CA GLU A 25 -17.15 -5.24 -1.76
C GLU A 25 -15.94 -5.53 -0.88
N VAL A 26 -15.02 -4.57 -0.86
CA VAL A 26 -13.88 -4.54 0.06
C VAL A 26 -14.08 -3.35 0.98
N VAL A 27 -14.12 -3.60 2.28
CA VAL A 27 -14.28 -2.55 3.30
C VAL A 27 -13.12 -2.66 4.27
N ILE A 28 -12.36 -1.57 4.41
CA ILE A 28 -11.17 -1.49 5.26
C ILE A 28 -11.37 -0.27 6.16
N ASN A 29 -11.32 -0.46 7.48
CA ASN A 29 -11.59 0.60 8.46
C ASN A 29 -12.93 1.33 8.20
N GLY A 30 -13.95 0.60 7.74
CA GLY A 30 -15.27 1.15 7.41
C GLY A 30 -15.33 1.93 6.09
N VAL A 31 -14.27 1.93 5.29
CA VAL A 31 -14.19 2.63 4.00
C VAL A 31 -14.07 1.62 2.86
N ASN A 32 -14.89 1.77 1.82
CA ASN A 32 -14.69 1.07 0.56
C ASN A 32 -13.77 1.90 -0.36
N PRO A 33 -12.52 1.48 -0.60
CA PRO A 33 -11.56 2.27 -1.38
C PRO A 33 -11.96 2.44 -2.84
N TYR A 34 -12.75 1.51 -3.41
CA TYR A 34 -13.18 1.56 -4.80
C TYR A 34 -14.27 2.60 -5.07
N THR A 35 -14.88 3.15 -4.01
CA THR A 35 -15.82 4.28 -4.11
C THR A 35 -15.14 5.65 -3.98
N LEU A 36 -13.85 5.68 -3.64
CA LEU A 36 -13.10 6.92 -3.41
C LEU A 36 -12.62 7.52 -4.74
N LYS A 37 -12.77 8.85 -4.87
CA LYS A 37 -12.11 9.61 -5.95
C LYS A 37 -10.58 9.52 -5.81
N GLU A 38 -9.88 9.62 -6.93
CA GLU A 38 -8.42 9.42 -7.06
C GLU A 38 -7.58 10.05 -5.93
N GLY A 39 -7.79 11.33 -5.60
CA GLY A 39 -7.04 12.00 -4.53
C GLY A 39 -7.28 11.41 -3.13
N LYS A 40 -8.54 11.04 -2.81
CA LYS A 40 -8.89 10.39 -1.54
C LYS A 40 -8.35 8.96 -1.50
N LEU A 41 -8.42 8.24 -2.62
CA LEU A 41 -7.87 6.89 -2.77
C LEU A 41 -6.35 6.89 -2.61
N ALA A 42 -5.65 7.84 -3.22
CA ALA A 42 -4.20 7.97 -3.08
C ALA A 42 -3.79 8.29 -1.63
N LYS A 43 -4.55 9.14 -0.93
CA LYS A 43 -4.35 9.40 0.50
C LYS A 43 -4.58 8.14 1.34
N PHE A 44 -5.69 7.43 1.11
CA PHE A 44 -6.04 6.18 1.78
C PHE A 44 -4.92 5.14 1.61
N ARG A 45 -4.46 4.90 0.38
CA ARG A 45 -3.34 3.96 0.13
C ARG A 45 -2.05 4.32 0.86
N ARG A 46 -1.74 5.61 1.05
CA ARG A 46 -0.54 6.04 1.78
C ARG A 46 -0.66 5.94 3.30
N GLN A 47 -1.88 5.86 3.84
CA GLN A 47 -2.13 5.97 5.28
C GLN A 47 -2.61 4.66 5.89
N ASP A 48 -3.39 3.87 5.15
CA ASP A 48 -4.10 2.70 5.67
C ASP A 48 -3.57 1.38 5.10
N ILE A 49 -2.80 1.40 4.01
CA ILE A 49 -2.34 0.20 3.30
C ILE A 49 -0.81 0.15 3.26
N ALA A 50 -0.25 -1.00 3.64
CA ALA A 50 1.17 -1.33 3.48
C ALA A 50 1.29 -2.74 2.90
N ILE A 51 2.18 -2.91 1.91
CA ILE A 51 2.36 -4.19 1.22
C ILE A 51 3.85 -4.52 1.18
N ILE A 52 4.18 -5.75 1.56
CA ILE A 52 5.52 -6.32 1.39
C ILE A 52 5.39 -7.44 0.37
N PHE A 53 6.16 -7.33 -0.70
CA PHE A 53 6.19 -8.33 -1.77
C PHE A 53 7.38 -9.26 -1.58
N GLN A 54 7.36 -10.41 -2.27
CA GLN A 54 8.51 -11.32 -2.29
C GLN A 54 9.75 -10.68 -2.94
N ASN A 55 9.54 -9.83 -3.96
CA ASN A 55 10.57 -8.96 -4.50
C ASN A 55 10.54 -7.62 -3.77
N TYR A 56 11.70 -7.04 -3.45
CA TYR A 56 11.78 -5.89 -2.54
C TYR A 56 11.12 -4.60 -3.04
N ASN A 57 10.85 -4.46 -4.35
CA ASN A 57 10.21 -3.29 -4.97
C ASN A 57 10.80 -1.93 -4.54
N LEU A 58 12.10 -1.90 -4.25
CA LEU A 58 12.82 -0.66 -3.93
C LEU A 58 13.08 0.13 -5.22
N ILE A 59 13.00 1.45 -5.12
CA ILE A 59 13.41 2.38 -6.17
C ILE A 59 14.95 2.42 -6.16
N PRO A 60 15.63 1.91 -7.22
CA PRO A 60 17.10 1.74 -7.19
C PRO A 60 17.87 3.06 -7.11
N ALA A 61 17.27 4.15 -7.58
CA ALA A 61 17.86 5.48 -7.54
C ALA A 61 17.82 6.14 -6.15
N LEU A 62 17.16 5.53 -5.16
CA LEU A 62 16.98 6.11 -3.83
C LEU A 62 17.73 5.29 -2.76
N PRO A 63 18.36 5.96 -1.78
CA PRO A 63 18.85 5.30 -0.57
C PRO A 63 17.74 4.52 0.15
N VAL A 64 18.11 3.52 0.96
CA VAL A 64 17.16 2.72 1.76
C VAL A 64 16.28 3.61 2.64
N LEU A 65 16.88 4.59 3.32
CA LEU A 65 16.17 5.53 4.16
C LEU A 65 15.10 6.30 3.38
N GLU A 66 15.41 6.72 2.15
CA GLU A 66 14.46 7.44 1.31
C GLU A 66 13.35 6.53 0.79
N ASN A 67 13.64 5.29 0.43
CA ASN A 67 12.64 4.29 0.07
C ASN A 67 11.61 4.07 1.21
N VAL A 68 12.09 3.90 2.44
CA VAL A 68 11.23 3.63 3.61
C VAL A 68 10.44 4.87 4.04
N THR A 69 11.01 6.08 3.87
CA THR A 69 10.36 7.33 4.30
C THR A 69 9.53 8.01 3.21
N LEU A 70 9.58 7.53 1.97
CA LEU A 70 8.86 8.11 0.83
C LEU A 70 7.35 8.29 1.09
N PRO A 71 6.60 7.32 1.68
CA PRO A 71 5.18 7.51 1.95
C PRO A 71 4.88 8.68 2.91
N LEU A 72 5.78 8.94 3.88
CA LEU A 72 5.65 10.08 4.80
C LEU A 72 5.85 11.40 4.07
N ARG A 73 6.88 11.49 3.22
CA ARG A 73 7.16 12.68 2.40
C ARG A 73 6.00 12.99 1.44
N LEU A 74 5.47 11.97 0.76
CA LEU A 74 4.28 12.09 -0.11
C LEU A 74 2.99 12.44 0.65
N SER A 75 2.99 12.27 1.97
CA SER A 75 1.91 12.69 2.86
C SER A 75 2.15 14.07 3.48
N GLY A 76 3.21 14.78 3.07
CA GLY A 76 3.60 16.08 3.63
C GLY A 76 4.07 16.02 5.08
N LYS A 77 4.42 14.83 5.58
CA LYS A 77 4.90 14.64 6.95
C LYS A 77 6.42 14.72 7.00
N SER A 78 6.96 15.38 8.01
CA SER A 78 8.39 15.37 8.31
C SER A 78 8.82 13.99 8.80
N VAL A 79 9.99 13.55 8.38
CA VAL A 79 10.63 12.35 8.92
C VAL A 79 11.27 12.70 10.25
N ASP A 80 10.83 12.07 11.33
CA ASP A 80 11.46 12.21 12.63
C ASP A 80 12.76 11.41 12.65
N SER A 81 13.89 12.12 12.53
CA SER A 81 15.22 11.51 12.49
C SER A 81 15.59 10.79 13.80
N ASN A 82 14.92 11.07 14.91
CA ASN A 82 15.16 10.36 16.18
C ASN A 82 14.47 9.00 16.23
N LYS A 83 13.35 8.82 15.50
CA LYS A 83 12.65 7.53 15.39
C LYS A 83 13.26 6.58 14.34
N VAL A 84 14.09 7.12 13.46
CA VAL A 84 14.69 6.38 12.33
C VAL A 84 16.18 6.13 12.54
N LYS A 85 16.76 6.62 13.66
CA LYS A 85 18.10 6.22 14.10
C LYS A 85 18.04 4.86 14.78
N LYS A 86 19.06 4.05 14.48
CA LYS A 86 19.34 2.76 15.12
C LYS A 86 19.48 2.91 16.63
#